data_AF-A0A2D3T8H1-F1
#
_entry.id   AF-A0A2D3T8H1-F1
#
_cell.length_a   1.000
_cell.length_b   1.000
_cell.length_c   1.000
_cell.angle_alpha   90.00
_cell.angle_beta   90.00
_cell.angle_gamma   90.00
#
_symmetry.space_group_name_H-M   'P 1'
#
loop_
_entity.id
_entity.type
_entity.pdbx_description
1 polymer ?
#
loop_
_entity_poly.entity_id
_entity_poly.type
_entity_poly.pdbx_seq_one_letter_code
_entity_poly.pdbx_strand_id
1 'polypeptide(L)'
;MSQTHPLIAIKAHLINGKTVQTVNARDLYHFLEVRLSFSTWMKNHINRYEWVDNTDYLVFTHSGPHAGRPFKDYVLTLEKAKEMTMLTCTEKGHELREYLMNVDKEPFESLNDPAELRRLLLTYTDKVRALENRLNEILS
;
A
#
# COMPACT_ATOMS: atom_id res chain seq x y z
N MET A 1 4.67 24.26 1.04
CA MET A 1 4.40 22.84 0.75
C MET A 1 4.43 22.11 2.08
N SER A 2 3.26 21.77 2.63
CA SER A 2 3.19 20.97 3.85
C SER A 2 3.58 19.53 3.50
N GLN A 3 4.66 19.04 4.08
CA GLN A 3 5.05 17.64 4.01
C GLN A 3 3.94 16.83 4.70
N THR A 4 3.08 16.17 3.92
CA THR A 4 2.11 15.22 4.43
C THR A 4 2.87 13.96 4.83
N HIS A 5 3.14 13.80 6.13
CA HIS A 5 3.72 12.56 6.63
C HIS A 5 2.76 11.40 6.39
N PRO A 6 3.23 10.26 5.84
CA PRO A 6 2.36 9.13 5.55
C PRO A 6 1.76 8.57 6.84
N LEU A 7 0.43 8.58 6.94
CA LEU A 7 -0.32 8.02 8.09
C LEU A 7 -0.17 6.50 8.18
N ILE A 8 0.09 5.84 7.05
CA ILE A 8 0.35 4.40 6.97
C ILE A 8 1.36 4.11 5.87
N ALA A 9 2.22 3.10 6.09
CA ALA A 9 3.25 2.74 5.13
C ALA A 9 2.65 1.98 3.94
N ILE A 10 2.88 2.51 2.74
CA ILE A 10 2.54 1.84 1.47
C ILE A 10 3.80 1.18 0.92
N LYS A 11 3.72 -0.13 0.64
CA LYS A 11 4.84 -0.93 0.12
C LYS A 11 4.43 -1.67 -1.14
N ALA A 12 5.39 -2.00 -1.99
CA ALA A 12 5.17 -2.84 -3.16
C ALA A 12 5.35 -4.32 -2.80
N HIS A 13 4.40 -5.18 -3.17
CA HIS A 13 4.52 -6.63 -3.09
C HIS A 13 4.10 -7.28 -4.40
N LEU A 14 4.62 -8.49 -4.66
CA LEU A 14 4.19 -9.31 -5.79
C LEU A 14 2.91 -10.07 -5.40
N ILE A 15 1.80 -9.79 -6.08
CA ILE A 15 0.52 -10.48 -5.91
C ILE A 15 0.07 -10.95 -7.30
N ASN A 16 -0.23 -12.23 -7.43
CA ASN A 16 -0.60 -12.86 -8.71
C ASN A 16 0.34 -12.49 -9.89
N GLY A 17 1.65 -12.46 -9.63
CA GLY A 17 2.66 -12.13 -10.65
C GLY A 17 2.76 -10.65 -11.02
N LYS A 18 2.03 -9.75 -10.34
CA LYS A 18 2.08 -8.30 -10.56
C LYS A 18 2.59 -7.58 -9.32
N THR A 19 3.46 -6.59 -9.52
CA THR A 19 3.87 -5.68 -8.45
C THR A 19 2.73 -4.71 -8.16
N VAL A 20 2.15 -4.79 -6.97
CA VAL A 20 1.02 -3.95 -6.55
C VAL A 20 1.36 -3.19 -5.27
N GLN A 21 0.76 -2.02 -5.11
CA GLN A 21 0.84 -1.26 -3.86
C GLN A 21 -0.03 -1.93 -2.79
N THR A 22 0.50 -1.98 -1.58
CA THR A 22 -0.08 -2.74 -0.47
C THR A 22 0.15 -2.06 0.87
N VAL A 23 -0.66 -2.46 1.85
CA VAL A 23 -0.64 -1.96 3.21
C VAL A 23 -0.63 -3.14 4.19
N ASN A 24 0.08 -3.01 5.30
CA ASN A 24 0.04 -4.00 6.37
C ASN A 24 -1.31 -3.92 7.11
N ALA A 25 -2.03 -5.03 7.18
CA ALA A 25 -3.37 -5.05 7.78
C ALA A 25 -3.36 -4.79 9.29
N ARG A 26 -2.27 -5.12 9.98
CA ARG A 26 -2.13 -4.93 11.42
C ARG A 26 -1.87 -3.47 11.77
N ASP A 27 -1.04 -2.79 10.97
CA ASP A 27 -0.84 -1.35 11.07
C ASP A 27 -2.18 -0.61 10.82
N LEU A 28 -2.91 -1.04 9.79
CA LEU A 28 -4.24 -0.51 9.48
C LEU A 28 -5.23 -0.74 10.64
N TYR A 29 -5.28 -1.95 11.18
CA TYR A 29 -6.12 -2.29 12.34
C TYR A 29 -5.84 -1.42 13.56
N HIS A 30 -4.56 -1.23 13.89
CA HIS A 30 -4.14 -0.42 15.03
C HIS A 30 -4.49 1.06 14.82
N PHE A 31 -4.26 1.58 13.62
CA PHE A 31 -4.60 2.96 13.26
C PHE A 31 -6.11 3.21 13.39
N LEU A 32 -6.93 2.27 12.91
CA LEU A 32 -8.39 2.41 12.88
C LEU A 32 -9.05 2.28 14.26
N GLU A 33 -8.31 1.87 15.29
CA GLU A 33 -8.80 1.67 16.67
C GLU A 33 -10.01 0.73 16.76
N VAL A 34 -9.98 -0.34 15.96
CA VAL A 34 -11.07 -1.31 15.90
C VAL A 34 -11.17 -2.09 17.21
N ARG A 35 -12.40 -2.21 17.73
CA ARG A 35 -12.68 -2.89 19.02
C ARG A 35 -12.73 -4.42 18.92
N LEU A 36 -13.03 -4.96 17.75
CA LEU A 36 -13.04 -6.41 17.51
C LEU A 36 -11.62 -6.94 17.50
N SER A 37 -11.40 -8.18 17.94
CA SER A 37 -10.06 -8.78 17.80
C SER A 37 -9.61 -8.79 16.32
N PHE A 38 -8.32 -8.55 16.07
CA PHE A 38 -7.74 -8.53 14.72
C PHE A 38 -8.13 -9.75 13.88
N SER A 39 -8.08 -10.95 14.47
CA SER A 39 -8.45 -12.20 13.78
C SER A 39 -9.91 -12.23 13.35
N THR A 40 -10.83 -11.78 14.21
CA THR A 40 -12.26 -11.70 13.89
C THR A 40 -12.51 -10.62 12.85
N TRP A 41 -11.87 -9.46 13.00
CA TRP A 41 -12.02 -8.34 12.08
C TRP A 41 -11.59 -8.72 10.66
N MET A 42 -10.39 -9.26 10.49
CA MET A 42 -9.91 -9.72 9.18
C MET A 42 -10.82 -10.79 8.56
N LYS A 43 -11.22 -11.81 9.32
CA LYS A 43 -12.12 -12.87 8.83
C LYS A 43 -13.47 -12.32 8.40
N ASN A 44 -14.02 -11.36 9.14
CA ASN A 44 -15.30 -10.75 8.78
C ASN A 44 -15.21 -10.03 7.44
N HIS A 45 -14.14 -9.28 7.18
CA HIS A 45 -13.96 -8.61 5.89
C HIS A 45 -13.76 -9.63 4.75
N ILE A 46 -12.85 -10.59 4.92
CA ILE A 46 -12.59 -11.61 3.90
C ILE A 46 -13.86 -12.38 3.54
N ASN A 47 -14.61 -12.85 4.55
CA ASN A 47 -15.78 -13.69 4.31
C ASN A 47 -16.99 -12.88 3.80
N ARG A 48 -17.20 -11.66 4.30
CA ARG A 48 -18.38 -10.86 3.93
C ARG A 48 -18.28 -10.28 2.53
N TYR A 49 -17.08 -9.89 2.12
CA TYR A 49 -16.83 -9.23 0.84
C TYR A 49 -16.13 -10.17 -0.15
N GLU A 50 -16.08 -11.47 0.17
CA GLU A 50 -15.55 -12.54 -0.68
C GLU A 50 -14.15 -12.25 -1.22
N TRP A 51 -13.28 -11.68 -0.37
CA TRP A 51 -11.91 -11.36 -0.77
C TRP A 51 -11.11 -12.61 -1.08
N VAL A 52 -10.29 -12.53 -2.13
CA VAL A 52 -9.58 -13.67 -2.70
C VAL A 52 -8.10 -13.64 -2.31
N ASP A 53 -7.62 -14.75 -1.76
CA ASP A 53 -6.19 -14.94 -1.44
C ASP A 53 -5.32 -14.85 -2.70
N ASN A 54 -4.12 -14.28 -2.55
CA ASN A 54 -3.18 -13.99 -3.63
C ASN A 54 -3.78 -13.12 -4.77
N THR A 55 -4.85 -12.37 -4.48
CA THR A 55 -5.41 -11.35 -5.38
C THR A 55 -5.67 -10.07 -4.59
N ASP A 56 -6.44 -10.17 -3.51
CA ASP A 56 -6.85 -9.05 -2.66
C ASP A 56 -5.92 -8.85 -1.47
N TYR A 57 -5.28 -9.93 -1.01
CA TYR A 57 -4.36 -9.92 0.10
C TYR A 57 -3.34 -11.06 0.00
N LEU A 58 -2.27 -10.95 0.80
CA LEU A 58 -1.33 -12.01 1.12
C LEU A 58 -1.48 -12.38 2.59
N VAL A 59 -1.29 -13.66 2.90
CA VAL A 59 -1.34 -14.18 4.27
C VAL A 59 0.02 -14.75 4.70
N PHE A 60 0.47 -14.35 5.87
CA PHE A 60 1.71 -14.83 6.49
C PHE A 60 1.35 -15.61 7.74
N THR A 61 1.61 -16.92 7.74
CA THR A 61 1.31 -17.79 8.87
C THR A 61 2.55 -17.97 9.73
N HIS A 62 2.45 -17.61 11.01
CA HIS A 62 3.51 -17.79 11.99
C HIS A 62 3.19 -19.03 12.82
N SER A 63 3.99 -20.09 12.63
CA SER A 63 3.87 -21.36 13.36
C SER A 63 5.24 -22.03 13.49
N GLY A 64 5.47 -22.79 14.54
CA GLY A 64 6.74 -23.49 14.76
C GLY A 64 6.89 -24.02 16.19
N PRO A 65 7.90 -24.88 16.47
CA PRO A 65 8.06 -25.56 17.76
C PRO A 65 8.33 -24.61 18.94
N HIS A 66 8.91 -23.44 18.66
CA HIS A 66 9.21 -22.39 19.64
C HIS A 66 8.37 -21.12 19.41
N ALA A 67 7.56 -21.09 18.36
CA ALA A 67 6.57 -20.06 18.18
C ALA A 67 5.39 -20.42 19.10
N GLY A 68 4.83 -19.44 19.82
CA GLY A 68 3.68 -19.67 20.70
C GLY A 68 2.42 -20.11 19.93
N ARG A 69 1.26 -19.63 20.37
CA ARG A 69 0.02 -19.93 19.64
C ARG A 69 0.12 -19.45 18.18
N PRO A 70 -0.12 -20.31 17.18
CA PRO A 70 -0.06 -19.92 15.78
C PRO A 70 -0.99 -18.74 15.48
N PHE A 71 -0.51 -17.80 14.67
CA PHE A 71 -1.29 -16.63 14.25
C PHE A 71 -1.00 -16.28 12.79
N LYS A 72 -1.84 -15.42 12.22
CA LYS A 72 -1.76 -14.97 10.84
C LYS A 72 -1.65 -13.45 10.80
N ASP A 73 -0.73 -12.95 9.99
CA ASP A 73 -0.68 -11.56 9.56
C ASP A 73 -1.06 -11.46 8.09
N TYR A 74 -1.48 -10.27 7.67
CA TYR A 74 -2.02 -10.03 6.34
C TYR A 74 -1.42 -8.75 5.76
N VAL A 75 -1.21 -8.77 4.45
CA VAL A 75 -0.91 -7.59 3.64
C VAL A 75 -2.04 -7.44 2.63
N LEU A 76 -2.69 -6.27 2.62
CA LEU A 76 -3.83 -5.97 1.74
C LEU A 76 -3.33 -5.21 0.52
N THR A 77 -3.96 -5.41 -0.64
CA THR A 77 -3.82 -4.45 -1.74
C THR A 77 -4.30 -3.06 -1.28
N LEU A 78 -3.73 -2.01 -1.88
CA LEU A 78 -4.12 -0.64 -1.55
C LEU A 78 -5.62 -0.39 -1.77
N GLU A 79 -6.20 -1.01 -2.79
CA GLU A 79 -7.65 -0.95 -3.07
C GLU A 79 -8.47 -1.56 -1.93
N LYS A 80 -8.08 -2.73 -1.43
CA LYS A 80 -8.79 -3.40 -0.33
C LYS A 80 -8.58 -2.72 1.01
N ALA A 81 -7.41 -2.10 1.22
CA ALA A 81 -7.19 -1.22 2.35
C ALA A 81 -8.13 0.01 2.32
N LYS A 82 -8.33 0.64 1.14
CA LYS A 82 -9.29 1.74 0.96
C LYS A 82 -10.71 1.28 1.25
N GLU A 83 -11.14 0.16 0.69
CA GLU A 83 -12.47 -0.43 0.92
C GLU A 83 -12.69 -0.70 2.41
N MET A 84 -11.72 -1.32 3.09
CA MET A 84 -11.79 -1.61 4.53
C MET A 84 -11.88 -0.35 5.38
N THR A 85 -11.08 0.67 5.05
CA THR A 85 -11.11 1.98 5.71
C THR A 85 -12.47 2.63 5.49
N MET A 86 -13.06 2.45 4.31
CA MET A 86 -14.37 3.01 3.98
C MET A 86 -15.50 2.41 4.81
N LEU A 87 -15.44 1.10 5.04
CA LEU A 87 -16.44 0.34 5.80
C LEU A 87 -16.29 0.51 7.32
N THR A 88 -15.13 0.98 7.78
CA THR A 88 -14.86 1.17 9.20
C THR A 88 -15.32 2.57 9.62
N CYS A 89 -16.41 2.65 10.39
CA CYS A 89 -16.98 3.89 10.91
C CYS A 89 -16.30 4.32 12.22
N THR A 90 -15.01 4.64 12.18
CA THR A 90 -14.28 5.23 13.31
C THR A 90 -13.77 6.63 12.94
N GLU A 91 -13.49 7.48 13.93
CA GLU A 91 -12.93 8.83 13.71
C GLU A 91 -11.59 8.75 12.96
N LYS A 92 -10.72 7.81 13.37
CA LYS A 92 -9.49 7.49 12.64
C LYS A 92 -9.75 6.94 11.24
N GLY A 93 -10.82 6.19 11.05
CA GLY A 93 -11.27 5.76 9.73
C GLY A 93 -11.67 6.91 8.80
N HIS A 94 -12.09 8.06 9.34
CA HIS A 94 -12.34 9.26 8.54
C HIS A 94 -11.01 9.90 8.08
N GLU A 95 -10.10 10.14 9.02
CA GLU A 95 -8.77 10.71 8.77
C GLU A 95 -7.99 9.88 7.72
N LEU A 96 -7.95 8.56 7.90
CA LEU A 96 -7.22 7.69 6.98
C LEU A 96 -7.86 7.62 5.60
N ARG A 97 -9.18 7.72 5.51
CA ARG A 97 -9.91 7.70 4.24
C ARG A 97 -9.59 8.91 3.40
N GLU A 98 -9.58 10.10 4.00
CA GLU A 98 -9.17 11.32 3.29
C GLU A 98 -7.74 11.22 2.79
N TYR A 99 -6.82 10.74 3.64
CA TYR A 99 -5.44 10.49 3.24
C TYR A 99 -5.34 9.51 2.06
N LEU A 100 -5.95 8.32 2.17
CA LEU A 100 -5.86 7.28 1.14
C LEU A 100 -6.56 7.69 -0.18
N MET A 101 -7.61 8.51 -0.14
CA MET A 101 -8.23 9.08 -1.36
C MET A 101 -7.31 10.07 -2.08
N ASN A 102 -6.50 10.81 -1.33
CA ASN A 102 -5.60 11.81 -1.91
C ASN A 102 -4.28 11.20 -2.42
N VAL A 103 -3.85 10.05 -1.87
CA VAL A 103 -2.68 9.31 -2.36
C VAL A 103 -2.73 9.04 -3.87
N ASP A 104 -3.91 8.81 -4.44
CA ASP A 104 -4.06 8.55 -5.89
C ASP A 104 -4.08 9.85 -6.74
N LYS A 105 -4.33 11.01 -6.13
CA LYS A 105 -4.49 12.29 -6.86
C LYS A 105 -3.16 13.00 -7.09
N GLU A 106 -2.27 12.95 -6.09
CA GLU A 106 -0.95 13.59 -6.12
C GLU A 106 -0.14 13.28 -7.41
N PRO A 107 -0.10 12.03 -7.93
CA PRO A 107 0.63 11.72 -9.15
C PRO A 107 0.08 12.41 -10.39
N PHE A 108 -1.22 12.75 -10.44
CA PHE A 108 -1.87 13.31 -11.63
C PHE A 108 -1.98 14.83 -11.58
N GLU A 109 -2.13 15.43 -10.41
CA GLU A 109 -2.19 16.89 -10.27
C GLU A 109 -0.86 17.54 -10.70
N SER A 110 0.28 16.93 -10.35
CA SER A 110 1.59 17.38 -10.81
C SER A 110 1.81 17.30 -12.32
N LEU A 111 1.01 16.50 -13.05
CA LEU A 111 1.07 16.39 -14.50
C LEU A 111 0.22 17.46 -15.22
N ASN A 112 -0.67 18.15 -14.50
CA ASN A 112 -1.51 19.21 -15.06
C ASN A 112 -0.80 20.57 -15.14
N ASP A 113 0.34 20.74 -14.48
CA ASP A 113 1.21 21.91 -14.65
C ASP A 113 2.28 21.63 -15.72
N PRO A 114 2.25 22.34 -16.87
CA PRO A 114 3.23 22.17 -17.94
C PRO A 114 4.68 22.37 -17.48
N ALA A 115 4.94 23.22 -16.49
CA ALA A 115 6.29 23.49 -15.99
C ALA A 115 6.83 22.30 -15.17
N GLU A 116 6.01 21.74 -14.30
CA GLU A 116 6.34 20.56 -13.50
C GLU A 116 6.50 19.32 -14.37
N LEU A 117 5.61 19.11 -15.35
CA LEU A 117 5.74 18.03 -16.33
C LEU A 117 7.06 18.12 -17.09
N ARG A 118 7.44 19.32 -17.55
CA ARG A 118 8.72 19.54 -18.25
C ARG A 118 9.91 19.21 -17.35
N ARG A 119 9.87 19.63 -16.08
CA ARG A 119 10.93 19.33 -15.10
C ARG A 119 11.07 17.83 -14.87
N LEU A 120 9.94 17.14 -14.71
CA LEU A 120 9.90 15.69 -14.50
C LEU A 120 10.48 14.95 -15.71
N LEU A 121 10.05 15.28 -16.93
CA LEU A 121 10.55 14.69 -18.17
C LEU A 121 12.06 14.89 -18.37
N LEU A 122 12.58 16.09 -18.07
CA LEU A 122 14.01 16.37 -18.10
C LEU A 122 14.77 15.47 -17.12
N THR A 123 14.28 15.39 -15.88
CA THR A 123 14.88 14.53 -14.83
C THR A 123 14.90 13.06 -15.25
N TYR A 124 13.83 12.55 -15.86
CA TYR A 124 13.78 11.19 -16.39
C TYR A 124 14.76 10.99 -17.54
N THR A 125 14.85 11.95 -18.46
CA THR A 125 15.80 11.88 -19.59
C THR A 125 17.24 11.77 -19.09
N ASP A 126 17.60 12.56 -18.07
CA ASP A 126 18.93 12.52 -17.47
C ASP A 126 19.21 11.18 -16.76
N LYS A 127 18.22 10.61 -16.07
CA LYS A 127 18.33 9.27 -15.47
C LYS A 127 18.53 8.18 -16.52
N VAL A 128 17.79 8.22 -17.63
CA VAL A 128 17.93 7.25 -18.73
C VAL A 128 19.34 7.34 -19.31
N ARG A 129 19.81 8.56 -19.62
CA ARG A 129 21.17 8.77 -20.14
C ARG A 129 22.25 8.25 -19.18
N ALA A 130 22.08 8.48 -17.88
CA ALA A 130 23.01 7.96 -16.87
C ALA A 130 23.01 6.42 -16.80
N LEU A 131 21.85 5.79 -16.97
CA LEU A 131 21.73 4.33 -17.03
C LEU A 131 22.36 3.76 -18.29
N GLU A 132 22.15 4.38 -19.44
CA GLU A 132 22.78 3.99 -20.71
C GLU A 132 24.30 4.07 -20.63
N ASN A 133 24.84 5.15 -20.06
CA ASN A 133 26.28 5.30 -19.84
C ASN A 133 26.84 4.17 -18.95
N ARG A 134 26.15 3.87 -17.83
CA ARG A 134 26.53 2.76 -16.95
C ARG A 134 26.51 1.41 -17.64
N LEU A 135 25.51 1.17 -18.51
CA LEU A 135 25.42 -0.07 -19.28
C LEU A 135 26.62 -0.19 -20.23
N ASN A 136 26.96 0.90 -20.92
CA ASN A 136 28.10 0.94 -21.84
C ASN A 136 29.44 0.71 -21.11
N GLU A 137 29.60 1.24 -19.90
CA GLU A 137 30.79 0.98 -19.05
C GLU A 137 30.90 -0.49 -18.62
N ILE A 138 29.78 -1.17 -18.38
CA ILE A 138 29.79 -2.60 -17.98
C ILE A 138 30.04 -3.52 -19.19
N LEU A 139 29.61 -3.11 -20.38
CA LEU A 139 29.74 -3.87 -21.62
C LEU A 139 31.07 -3.63 -22.36
N SER A 140 31.88 -2.67 -21.93
CA SER A 140 33.23 -2.40 -22.45
C SER A 140 34.30 -3.14 -21.64
#